data_AF-A0A8C0GFF9-F1
#
_entry.id   AF-A0A8C0GFF9-F1
#
_cell.length_a   1.000
_cell.length_b   1.000
_cell.length_c   1.000
_cell.angle_alpha   90.00
_cell.angle_beta   90.00
_cell.angle_gamma   90.00
#
_symmetry.space_group_name_H-M   'P 1'
#
loop_
_entity.id
_entity.type
_entity.pdbx_description
1 polymer ?
#
loop_
_entity_poly.entity_id
_entity_poly.type
_entity_poly.pdbx_seq_one_letter_code
_entity_poly.pdbx_strand_id
1 'polypeptide(L)'
;MGTGFPTIPQLIDHHYTTKQVITKKSGVVLLNPVVKDKKWVLNHEDVTLGELLGKGNFGEVYKGTLKDKTPVAVKTCKEDLPQELKIKFLSEARILKQYDHPNIVKLIGVCTQRQPIYIVMELIPGGDFLSFLRKKKDELKTKQLVKFSLDAAAGMAYLESKNCIHRDLAARNCLVGENNVLKISDFGMSRQEDDGVYSSSGLKQIPIKWTAPEALNYGRYTSESDVWSFGILLWETFSLGVCPYPGMTNQQAREQVEKGYRMSAPQKCPEEIYKIMQRCWDYKPENRPKFSEIQKELSSIKKKVT
;
A
#
# COMPACT_ATOMS: atom_id res chain seq x y z
N MET A 1 26.42 -43.22 9.90
CA MET A 1 25.10 -42.62 9.57
C MET A 1 24.48 -42.09 10.85
N GLY A 2 23.63 -41.06 10.79
CA GLY A 2 22.94 -40.56 11.98
C GLY A 2 21.83 -41.52 12.44
N THR A 3 21.27 -41.26 13.62
CA THR A 3 20.10 -41.97 14.14
C THR A 3 18.86 -41.61 13.32
N GLY A 4 18.03 -42.59 12.94
CA GLY A 4 16.74 -42.36 12.32
C GLY A 4 15.65 -42.11 13.37
N PHE A 5 14.66 -41.26 13.04
CA PHE A 5 13.54 -40.93 13.93
C PHE A 5 12.20 -41.13 13.23
N PRO A 6 11.13 -41.54 13.95
CA PRO A 6 9.80 -41.74 13.37
C PRO A 6 9.13 -40.45 12.87
N THR A 7 9.46 -39.30 13.46
CA THR A 7 8.85 -38.01 13.12
C THR A 7 9.87 -36.86 13.14
N ILE A 8 9.61 -35.79 12.37
CA ILE A 8 10.44 -34.58 12.38
C ILE A 8 10.52 -33.93 13.77
N PRO A 9 9.41 -33.80 14.55
CA PRO A 9 9.50 -33.27 15.91
C PRO A 9 10.45 -34.06 16.82
N GLN A 10 10.45 -35.39 16.74
CA GLN A 10 11.38 -36.23 17.51
C GLN A 10 12.84 -36.05 17.07
N LEU A 11 13.09 -35.92 15.76
CA LEU A 11 14.41 -35.59 15.23
C LEU A 11 14.91 -34.23 15.78
N ILE A 12 14.04 -33.21 15.74
CA ILE A 12 14.39 -31.86 16.25
C ILE A 12 14.65 -31.91 17.75
N ASP A 13 13.78 -32.57 18.52
CA ASP A 13 13.91 -32.69 19.98
C ASP A 13 15.23 -33.36 20.38
N HIS A 14 15.59 -34.46 19.72
CA HIS A 14 16.87 -35.14 19.95
C HIS A 14 18.07 -34.21 19.71
N HIS A 15 18.15 -33.54 18.56
CA HIS A 15 19.28 -32.64 18.27
C HIS A 15 19.30 -31.37 19.14
N TYR A 16 18.12 -30.90 19.53
CA TYR A 16 17.97 -29.72 20.39
C TYR A 16 18.38 -29.99 21.84
N THR A 17 18.01 -31.15 22.39
CA THR A 17 18.30 -31.54 23.78
C THR A 17 19.73 -32.04 23.95
N THR A 18 20.20 -32.91 23.05
CA THR A 18 21.55 -33.51 23.14
C THR A 18 22.67 -32.57 22.66
N LYS A 19 22.31 -31.46 22.00
CA LYS A 19 23.24 -30.56 21.29
C LYS A 19 24.15 -31.29 20.29
N GLN A 20 23.71 -32.46 19.81
CA GLN A 20 24.42 -33.21 18.79
C GLN A 20 24.47 -32.44 17.47
N VAL A 21 25.67 -32.34 16.90
CA VAL A 21 25.88 -31.71 15.58
C VAL A 21 25.02 -32.38 14.51
N ILE A 22 24.37 -31.57 13.68
CA ILE A 22 23.48 -32.05 12.59
C ILE A 22 24.29 -32.84 11.55
N THR A 23 25.43 -32.27 11.13
CA THR A 23 26.41 -33.00 10.33
C THR A 23 27.82 -32.71 10.86
N LYS A 24 28.70 -33.72 10.84
CA LYS A 24 30.11 -33.54 11.26
C LYS A 24 30.81 -32.44 10.46
N LYS A 25 30.48 -32.30 9.16
CA LYS A 25 31.09 -31.32 8.26
C LYS A 25 30.64 -29.89 8.57
N SER A 26 29.37 -29.67 8.89
CA SER A 26 28.84 -28.33 9.13
C SER A 26 29.08 -27.84 10.56
N GLY A 27 29.21 -28.76 11.53
CA GLY A 27 29.32 -28.41 12.95
C GLY A 27 28.08 -27.69 13.51
N VAL A 28 26.97 -27.64 12.76
CA VAL A 28 25.75 -26.91 13.14
C VAL A 28 25.06 -27.61 14.30
N VAL A 29 24.64 -26.82 15.30
CA VAL A 29 23.89 -27.27 16.49
C VAL A 29 22.61 -26.45 16.62
N LEU A 30 21.52 -27.09 17.04
CA LEU A 30 20.27 -26.39 17.31
C LEU A 30 20.35 -25.65 18.66
N LEU A 31 20.21 -24.33 18.60
CA LEU A 31 20.30 -23.47 19.79
C LEU A 31 18.94 -23.18 20.40
N ASN A 32 18.15 -22.32 19.76
CA ASN A 32 16.85 -21.86 20.22
C ASN A 32 15.81 -22.03 19.11
N PRO A 33 14.61 -22.55 19.40
CA PRO A 33 13.54 -22.61 18.42
C PRO A 33 13.06 -21.20 18.09
N VAL A 34 12.96 -20.88 16.80
CA VAL A 34 12.31 -19.64 16.35
C VAL A 34 10.81 -19.86 16.41
N VAL A 35 10.16 -19.34 17.45
CA VAL A 35 8.71 -19.44 17.61
C VAL A 35 8.06 -18.52 16.57
N LYS A 36 7.18 -19.07 15.73
CA LYS A 36 6.40 -18.25 14.80
C LYS A 36 5.48 -17.31 15.59
N ASP A 37 5.46 -16.04 15.22
CA ASP A 37 4.52 -15.07 15.77
C ASP A 37 3.09 -15.49 15.43
N LYS A 38 2.44 -16.16 16.39
CA LYS A 38 1.09 -16.71 16.23
C LYS A 38 0.04 -15.62 15.98
N LYS A 39 0.32 -14.36 16.32
CA LYS A 39 -0.64 -13.26 16.20
C LYS A 39 -1.11 -13.06 14.76
N TRP A 40 -0.21 -13.22 13.79
CA TRP A 40 -0.48 -12.90 12.38
C TRP A 40 -0.57 -14.14 11.48
N VAL A 41 -0.37 -15.32 12.05
CA VAL A 41 -0.32 -16.57 11.30
C VAL A 41 -1.73 -17.17 11.30
N LEU A 42 -2.36 -17.19 10.13
CA LEU A 42 -3.64 -17.86 9.89
C LEU A 42 -3.38 -19.20 9.19
N ASN A 43 -4.24 -20.19 9.40
CA ASN A 43 -4.22 -21.39 8.58
C ASN A 43 -5.17 -21.21 7.39
N HIS A 44 -4.84 -21.85 6.26
CA HIS A 44 -5.70 -21.82 5.08
C HIS A 44 -7.11 -22.34 5.36
N GLU A 45 -7.26 -23.29 6.29
CA GLU A 45 -8.55 -23.86 6.70
C GLU A 45 -9.42 -22.83 7.44
N ASP A 46 -8.81 -21.75 7.96
CA ASP A 46 -9.50 -20.67 8.64
C ASP A 46 -10.10 -19.64 7.66
N VAL A 47 -9.79 -19.74 6.36
CA VAL A 47 -10.15 -18.77 5.32
C VAL A 47 -10.89 -19.46 4.17
N THR A 48 -12.14 -19.08 3.94
CA THR A 48 -12.90 -19.49 2.76
C THR A 48 -12.80 -18.40 1.69
N LEU A 49 -12.30 -18.73 0.50
CA LEU A 49 -12.30 -17.82 -0.65
C LEU A 49 -13.70 -17.75 -1.29
N GLY A 50 -14.09 -16.56 -1.73
CA GLY A 50 -15.32 -16.27 -2.44
C GLY A 50 -15.06 -15.67 -3.82
N GLU A 51 -15.84 -14.66 -4.18
CA GLU A 51 -15.77 -14.01 -5.49
C GLU A 51 -14.46 -13.24 -5.72
N LEU A 52 -14.05 -13.15 -6.98
CA LEU A 52 -12.90 -12.34 -7.40
C LEU A 52 -13.24 -10.85 -7.31
N LEU A 53 -12.44 -10.09 -6.57
CA LEU A 53 -12.57 -8.63 -6.45
C LEU A 53 -11.67 -7.88 -7.43
N GLY A 54 -10.49 -8.42 -7.74
CA GLY A 54 -9.53 -7.74 -8.61
C GLY A 54 -8.27 -8.56 -8.88
N LYS A 55 -7.36 -7.97 -9.66
CA LYS A 55 -6.06 -8.56 -10.02
C LYS A 55 -4.95 -7.56 -9.73
N GLY A 56 -3.94 -8.00 -9.00
CA GLY A 56 -2.72 -7.23 -8.72
C GLY A 56 -1.48 -7.85 -9.36
N ASN A 57 -0.32 -7.29 -9.06
CA ASN A 57 0.95 -7.69 -9.67
C ASN A 57 1.40 -9.12 -9.35
N PHE A 58 0.96 -9.66 -8.22
CA PHE A 58 1.37 -10.99 -7.72
C PHE A 58 0.31 -12.08 -7.93
N GLY A 59 -0.93 -11.68 -8.23
CA GLY A 59 -2.05 -12.60 -8.26
C GLY A 59 -3.39 -11.91 -8.11
N GLU A 60 -4.37 -12.65 -7.65
CA GLU A 60 -5.77 -12.25 -7.57
C GLU A 60 -6.11 -11.77 -6.16
N VAL A 61 -7.08 -10.87 -6.08
CA VAL A 61 -7.68 -10.43 -4.81
C VAL A 61 -9.10 -10.99 -4.78
N TYR A 62 -9.39 -11.79 -3.78
CA TYR A 62 -10.71 -12.38 -3.57
C TYR A 62 -11.39 -11.75 -2.36
N LYS A 63 -12.71 -11.75 -2.39
CA LYS A 63 -13.49 -11.68 -1.16
C LYS A 63 -13.31 -13.01 -0.44
N GLY A 64 -13.28 -12.99 0.88
CA GLY A 64 -13.21 -14.18 1.69
C GLY A 64 -14.02 -14.05 2.95
N THR A 65 -14.08 -15.14 3.70
CA THR A 65 -14.75 -15.20 5.00
C THR A 65 -13.93 -16.05 5.95
N LEU A 66 -13.66 -15.53 7.14
CA LEU A 66 -13.01 -16.29 8.21
C LEU A 66 -13.98 -17.29 8.85
N LYS A 67 -13.45 -18.24 9.63
CA LYS A 67 -14.28 -19.20 10.39
C LYS A 67 -15.36 -18.55 11.26
N ASP A 68 -15.05 -17.41 11.87
CA ASP A 68 -15.96 -16.63 12.71
C ASP A 68 -16.97 -15.78 11.91
N LYS A 69 -17.03 -15.97 10.58
CA LYS A 69 -17.88 -15.26 9.61
C LYS A 69 -17.45 -13.82 9.33
N THR A 70 -16.29 -13.37 9.82
CA THR A 70 -15.76 -12.05 9.46
C THR A 70 -15.43 -11.99 7.95
N PRO A 71 -15.99 -11.01 7.20
CA PRO A 71 -15.65 -10.83 5.79
C PRO A 71 -14.25 -10.21 5.63
N VAL A 72 -13.48 -10.71 4.67
CA VAL A 72 -12.08 -10.33 4.45
C VAL A 72 -11.75 -10.14 2.98
N ALA A 73 -10.68 -9.40 2.69
CA ALA A 73 -10.03 -9.38 1.39
C ALA A 73 -8.79 -10.30 1.43
N VAL A 74 -8.65 -11.19 0.45
CA VAL A 74 -7.57 -12.18 0.39
C VAL A 74 -6.77 -11.97 -0.89
N LYS A 75 -5.56 -11.43 -0.74
CA LYS A 75 -4.59 -11.30 -1.83
C LYS A 75 -3.84 -12.62 -1.94
N THR A 76 -3.80 -13.20 -3.14
CA THR A 76 -3.11 -14.47 -3.42
C THR A 76 -1.80 -14.21 -4.14
N CYS A 77 -0.80 -15.04 -3.87
CA CYS A 77 0.44 -15.10 -4.65
C CYS A 77 0.46 -16.42 -5.42
N LYS A 78 0.60 -16.33 -6.74
CA LYS A 78 0.67 -17.54 -7.58
C LYS A 78 1.89 -18.39 -7.25
N GLU A 79 1.73 -19.70 -7.37
CA GLU A 79 2.76 -20.68 -7.01
C GLU A 79 3.94 -20.71 -7.98
N ASP A 80 3.70 -20.40 -9.26
CA ASP A 80 4.71 -20.39 -10.33
C ASP A 80 5.62 -19.15 -10.32
N LEU A 81 5.36 -18.17 -9.44
CA LEU A 81 6.20 -16.99 -9.34
C LEU A 81 7.59 -17.31 -8.75
N PRO A 82 8.65 -16.66 -9.27
CA PRO A 82 9.98 -16.70 -8.68
C PRO A 82 9.99 -16.36 -7.19
N GLN A 83 10.88 -16.99 -6.42
CA GLN A 83 10.98 -16.82 -4.97
C GLN A 83 11.18 -15.35 -4.56
N GLU A 84 11.93 -14.58 -5.34
CA GLU A 84 12.15 -13.15 -5.11
C GLU A 84 10.84 -12.34 -5.17
N LEU A 85 9.92 -12.69 -6.06
CA LEU A 85 8.61 -12.06 -6.14
C LEU A 85 7.71 -12.47 -4.98
N LYS A 86 7.81 -13.73 -4.51
CA LYS A 86 7.11 -14.18 -3.30
C LYS A 86 7.59 -13.45 -2.04
N ILE A 87 8.88 -13.15 -1.94
CA ILE A 87 9.44 -12.33 -0.85
C ILE A 87 8.90 -10.90 -0.94
N LYS A 88 8.86 -10.31 -2.14
CA LYS A 88 8.25 -8.98 -2.36
C LYS A 88 6.77 -8.97 -2.02
N PHE A 89 6.02 -10.03 -2.33
CA PHE A 89 4.63 -10.18 -1.93
C PHE A 89 4.47 -10.11 -0.41
N LEU A 90 5.27 -10.87 0.35
CA LEU A 90 5.23 -10.86 1.81
C LEU A 90 5.71 -9.54 2.45
N SER A 91 6.37 -8.67 1.69
CA SER A 91 6.80 -7.35 2.20
C SER A 91 5.63 -6.45 2.55
N GLU A 92 4.51 -6.55 1.84
CA GLU A 92 3.27 -5.82 2.14
C GLU A 92 2.74 -6.20 3.53
N ALA A 93 2.66 -7.50 3.83
CA ALA A 93 2.26 -7.96 5.15
C ALA A 93 3.25 -7.51 6.24
N ARG A 94 4.56 -7.53 5.96
CA ARG A 94 5.57 -7.05 6.91
C ARG A 94 5.39 -5.58 7.28
N ILE A 95 5.03 -4.75 6.31
CA ILE A 95 4.73 -3.32 6.52
C ILE A 95 3.45 -3.18 7.35
N LEU A 96 2.35 -3.78 6.90
CA LEU A 96 1.05 -3.62 7.53
C LEU A 96 0.95 -4.18 8.96
N LYS A 97 1.77 -5.17 9.34
CA LYS A 97 1.86 -5.68 10.73
C LYS A 97 2.16 -4.59 11.77
N GLN A 98 2.83 -3.52 11.34
CA GLN A 98 3.27 -2.44 12.23
C GLN A 98 2.24 -1.31 12.35
N TYR A 99 1.18 -1.35 11.53
CA TYR A 99 0.27 -0.21 11.34
C TYR A 99 -1.11 -0.48 11.92
N ASP A 100 -1.63 0.54 12.60
CA ASP A 100 -2.99 0.59 13.11
C ASP A 100 -3.44 2.05 13.05
N HIS A 101 -4.21 2.39 12.02
CA HIS A 101 -4.69 3.74 11.76
C HIS A 101 -6.02 3.68 10.99
N PRO A 102 -7.02 4.53 11.31
CA PRO A 102 -8.35 4.45 10.69
C PRO A 102 -8.36 4.64 9.18
N ASN A 103 -7.34 5.29 8.61
CA ASN A 103 -7.21 5.54 7.18
C ASN A 103 -6.16 4.65 6.47
N ILE A 104 -5.73 3.55 7.10
CA ILE A 104 -4.85 2.54 6.52
C ILE A 104 -5.58 1.20 6.57
N VAL A 105 -5.52 0.41 5.49
CA VAL A 105 -6.10 -0.94 5.48
C VAL A 105 -5.44 -1.83 6.54
N LYS A 106 -6.25 -2.52 7.33
CA LYS A 106 -5.80 -3.38 8.41
C LYS A 106 -5.45 -4.77 7.92
N LEU A 107 -4.24 -5.21 8.23
CA LEU A 107 -3.87 -6.62 8.13
C LEU A 107 -4.61 -7.42 9.20
N ILE A 108 -5.16 -8.56 8.81
CA ILE A 108 -5.73 -9.54 9.74
C ILE A 108 -4.75 -10.68 9.95
N GLY A 109 -4.14 -11.19 8.89
CA GLY A 109 -3.15 -12.25 9.00
C GLY A 109 -2.58 -12.71 7.66
N VAL A 110 -1.74 -13.74 7.72
CA VAL A 110 -1.02 -14.29 6.57
C VAL A 110 -1.07 -15.82 6.66
N CYS A 111 -1.42 -16.47 5.54
CA CYS A 111 -1.37 -17.92 5.41
C CYS A 111 -0.14 -18.30 4.59
N THR A 112 0.89 -18.84 5.24
CA THR A 112 2.18 -19.19 4.61
C THR A 112 2.54 -20.67 4.76
N GLN A 113 1.64 -21.49 5.31
CA GLN A 113 1.92 -22.90 5.64
C GLN A 113 1.90 -23.79 4.40
N ARG A 114 1.12 -23.40 3.39
CA ARG A 114 1.06 -24.05 2.07
C ARG A 114 0.85 -23.01 0.97
N GLN A 115 1.02 -23.44 -0.28
CA GLN A 115 0.65 -22.66 -1.46
C GLN A 115 -0.86 -22.82 -1.75
N PRO A 116 -1.49 -21.82 -2.39
CA PRO A 116 -0.97 -20.46 -2.62
C PRO A 116 -0.86 -19.65 -1.31
N ILE A 117 0.12 -18.74 -1.22
CA ILE A 117 0.28 -17.86 -0.04
C ILE A 117 -0.85 -16.80 -0.03
N TYR A 118 -1.43 -16.54 1.15
CA TYR A 118 -2.45 -15.50 1.34
C TYR A 118 -1.99 -14.36 2.24
N ILE A 119 -2.32 -13.13 1.86
CA ILE A 119 -2.38 -11.96 2.75
C ILE A 119 -3.84 -11.64 2.96
N VAL A 120 -4.30 -11.72 4.21
CA VAL A 120 -5.70 -11.52 4.61
C VAL A 120 -5.83 -10.16 5.29
N MET A 121 -6.67 -9.31 4.74
CA MET A 121 -6.91 -7.92 5.17
C MET A 121 -8.40 -7.71 5.46
N GLU A 122 -8.72 -6.62 6.16
CA GLU A 122 -10.11 -6.19 6.28
C GLU A 122 -10.76 -5.98 4.91
N LEU A 123 -12.02 -6.41 4.76
CA LEU A 123 -12.78 -6.13 3.54
C LEU A 123 -13.35 -4.71 3.61
N ILE A 124 -13.01 -3.88 2.62
CA ILE A 124 -13.57 -2.53 2.49
C ILE A 124 -14.71 -2.55 1.44
N PRO A 125 -15.98 -2.39 1.86
CA PRO A 125 -17.13 -2.77 1.01
C PRO A 125 -17.39 -1.83 -0.18
N GLY A 126 -16.98 -0.56 -0.13
CA GLY A 126 -17.18 0.39 -1.21
C GLY A 126 -16.19 0.25 -2.37
N GLY A 127 -15.23 -0.67 -2.29
CA GLY A 127 -14.26 -0.92 -3.34
C GLY A 127 -13.25 0.21 -3.51
N ASP A 128 -12.60 0.26 -4.67
CA ASP A 128 -11.59 1.26 -4.97
C ASP A 128 -12.19 2.66 -5.19
N PHE A 129 -11.44 3.68 -4.76
CA PHE A 129 -11.90 5.05 -4.74
C PHE A 129 -12.04 5.64 -6.15
N LEU A 130 -11.24 5.19 -7.13
CA LEU A 130 -11.37 5.64 -8.51
C LEU A 130 -12.71 5.21 -9.12
N SER A 131 -13.07 3.93 -8.98
CA SER A 131 -14.37 3.41 -9.40
C SER A 131 -15.51 4.07 -8.65
N PHE A 132 -15.34 4.29 -7.34
CA PHE A 132 -16.32 5.00 -6.51
C PHE A 132 -16.59 6.43 -7.02
N LEU A 133 -15.55 7.23 -7.26
CA LEU A 133 -15.66 8.60 -7.78
C LEU A 133 -16.45 8.63 -9.09
N ARG A 134 -16.13 7.74 -10.03
CA ARG A 134 -16.79 7.67 -11.34
C ARG A 134 -18.25 7.24 -11.22
N LYS A 135 -18.53 6.25 -10.38
CA LYS A 135 -19.90 5.73 -10.15
C LYS A 135 -20.79 6.76 -9.46
N LYS A 136 -20.23 7.57 -8.56
CA LYS A 136 -20.98 8.52 -7.71
C LYS A 136 -20.82 9.98 -8.11
N LYS A 137 -20.25 10.26 -9.29
CA LYS A 137 -19.88 11.61 -9.75
C LYS A 137 -21.01 12.65 -9.62
N ASP A 138 -22.26 12.26 -9.86
CA ASP A 138 -23.42 13.17 -9.84
C ASP A 138 -24.00 13.36 -8.42
N GLU A 139 -23.65 12.49 -7.47
CA GLU A 139 -24.09 12.53 -6.07
C GLU A 139 -23.07 13.23 -5.15
N LEU A 140 -21.80 13.27 -5.55
CA LEU A 140 -20.70 13.73 -4.72
C LEU A 140 -20.65 15.24 -4.59
N LYS A 141 -20.71 15.72 -3.35
CA LYS A 141 -20.58 17.14 -3.02
C LYS A 141 -19.12 17.48 -2.66
N THR A 142 -18.73 18.73 -2.89
CA THR A 142 -17.39 19.25 -2.53
C THR A 142 -16.99 18.91 -1.09
N LYS A 143 -17.92 19.00 -0.13
CA LYS A 143 -17.67 18.63 1.27
C LYS A 143 -17.20 17.18 1.45
N GLN A 144 -17.78 16.24 0.69
CA GLN A 144 -17.38 14.84 0.72
C GLN A 144 -16.01 14.63 0.08
N LEU A 145 -15.74 15.30 -1.05
CA LEU A 145 -14.43 15.26 -1.71
C LEU A 145 -13.32 15.75 -0.77
N VAL A 146 -13.54 16.88 -0.08
CA VAL A 146 -12.60 17.40 0.93
C VAL A 146 -12.43 16.42 2.10
N LYS A 147 -13.50 15.73 2.53
CA LYS A 147 -13.39 14.68 3.57
C LYS A 147 -12.52 13.51 3.11
N PHE A 148 -12.70 13.01 1.88
CA PHE A 148 -11.86 11.93 1.35
C PHE A 148 -10.40 12.35 1.25
N SER A 149 -10.12 13.58 0.80
CA SER A 149 -8.77 14.13 0.77
C SER A 149 -8.17 14.23 2.18
N LEU A 150 -8.95 14.64 3.19
CA LEU A 150 -8.50 14.72 4.57
C LEU A 150 -8.19 13.33 5.15
N ASP A 151 -9.04 12.34 4.88
CA ASP A 151 -8.86 10.95 5.30
C ASP A 151 -7.55 10.38 4.68
N ALA A 152 -7.31 10.62 3.38
CA ALA A 152 -6.06 10.25 2.71
C ALA A 152 -4.84 10.96 3.29
N ALA A 153 -4.93 12.28 3.55
CA ALA A 153 -3.83 13.04 4.15
C ALA A 153 -3.48 12.55 5.56
N ALA A 154 -4.49 12.20 6.37
CA ALA A 154 -4.29 11.61 7.69
C ALA A 154 -3.56 10.26 7.61
N GLY A 155 -3.95 9.39 6.67
CA GLY A 155 -3.25 8.13 6.41
C GLY A 155 -1.79 8.35 6.01
N MET A 156 -1.54 9.27 5.07
CA MET A 156 -0.17 9.55 4.62
C MET A 156 0.70 10.24 5.69
N ALA A 157 0.13 11.11 6.52
CA ALA A 157 0.83 11.69 7.67
C ALA A 157 1.24 10.60 8.68
N TYR A 158 0.38 9.61 8.90
CA TYR A 158 0.72 8.45 9.71
C TYR A 158 1.87 7.64 9.09
N LEU A 159 1.83 7.36 7.79
CA LEU A 159 2.92 6.64 7.10
C LEU A 159 4.25 7.41 7.15
N GLU A 160 4.21 8.73 6.93
CA GLU A 160 5.37 9.62 7.06
C GLU A 160 5.97 9.51 8.47
N SER A 161 5.15 9.50 9.52
CA SER A 161 5.62 9.34 10.92
C SER A 161 6.25 7.96 11.22
N LYS A 162 6.04 6.98 10.34
CA LYS A 162 6.61 5.63 10.42
C LYS A 162 7.78 5.43 9.44
N ASN A 163 8.26 6.51 8.82
CA ASN A 163 9.26 6.49 7.75
C ASN A 163 8.88 5.54 6.61
N CYS A 164 7.58 5.46 6.31
CA CYS A 164 7.04 4.60 5.28
C CYS A 164 6.76 5.40 4.01
N ILE A 165 7.44 5.04 2.93
CA ILE A 165 7.25 5.61 1.60
C ILE A 165 6.33 4.67 0.82
N HIS A 166 5.15 5.16 0.42
CA HIS A 166 4.09 4.37 -0.22
C HIS A 166 4.45 4.00 -1.66
N ARG A 167 4.89 4.97 -2.46
CA ARG A 167 5.40 4.86 -3.85
C ARG A 167 4.37 4.56 -4.95
N ASP A 168 3.15 4.19 -4.59
CA ASP A 168 2.04 3.99 -5.54
C ASP A 168 0.73 4.60 -5.01
N LEU A 169 0.78 5.81 -4.46
CA LEU A 169 -0.43 6.50 -4.00
C LEU A 169 -1.24 7.01 -5.20
N ALA A 170 -2.47 6.52 -5.33
CA ALA A 170 -3.40 6.88 -6.40
C ALA A 170 -4.84 6.56 -5.96
N ALA A 171 -5.85 7.12 -6.65
CA ALA A 171 -7.25 6.83 -6.32
C ALA A 171 -7.60 5.33 -6.45
N ARG A 172 -6.99 4.61 -7.41
CA ARG A 172 -7.17 3.14 -7.55
C ARG A 172 -6.64 2.33 -6.35
N ASN A 173 -5.72 2.89 -5.57
CA ASN A 173 -5.08 2.24 -4.41
C ASN A 173 -5.62 2.79 -3.08
N CYS A 174 -6.69 3.58 -3.14
CA CYS A 174 -7.49 3.95 -1.98
C CYS A 174 -8.81 3.18 -2.02
N LEU A 175 -9.35 2.84 -0.86
CA LEU A 175 -10.61 2.11 -0.72
C LEU A 175 -11.62 2.94 0.07
N VAL A 176 -12.90 2.83 -0.24
CA VAL A 176 -13.98 3.55 0.45
C VAL A 176 -14.78 2.60 1.33
N GLY A 177 -14.70 2.79 2.64
CA GLY A 177 -15.45 2.02 3.62
C GLY A 177 -16.83 2.58 3.90
N GLU A 178 -17.47 2.00 4.92
CA GLU A 178 -18.72 2.52 5.46
C GLU A 178 -18.56 3.97 5.92
N ASN A 179 -19.68 4.72 5.91
CA ASN A 179 -19.72 6.14 6.29
C ASN A 179 -18.75 7.04 5.49
N ASN A 180 -18.39 6.63 4.26
CA ASN A 180 -17.47 7.35 3.38
C ASN A 180 -16.11 7.61 4.04
N VAL A 181 -15.57 6.63 4.78
CA VAL A 181 -14.20 6.67 5.29
C VAL A 181 -13.25 6.13 4.22
N LEU A 182 -12.26 6.92 3.82
CA LEU A 182 -11.23 6.47 2.88
C LEU A 182 -10.07 5.83 3.63
N LYS A 183 -9.60 4.69 3.11
CA LYS A 183 -8.39 3.99 3.58
C LYS A 183 -7.39 3.78 2.45
N ILE A 184 -6.11 3.94 2.75
CA ILE A 184 -5.00 3.66 1.82
C ILE A 184 -4.73 2.15 1.82
N SER A 185 -4.46 1.60 0.64
CA SER A 185 -4.23 0.18 0.39
C SER A 185 -3.10 -0.04 -0.63
N ASP A 186 -2.79 -1.30 -0.91
CA ASP A 186 -1.74 -1.79 -1.82
C ASP A 186 -0.32 -1.32 -1.49
N PHE A 187 0.23 -1.90 -0.42
CA PHE A 187 1.58 -1.60 0.06
C PHE A 187 2.66 -2.44 -0.64
N GLY A 188 2.35 -3.08 -1.77
CA GLY A 188 3.27 -3.97 -2.48
C GLY A 188 4.54 -3.27 -3.00
N MET A 189 4.49 -1.95 -3.21
CA MET A 189 5.63 -1.14 -3.63
C MET A 189 6.31 -0.40 -2.47
N SER A 190 5.68 -0.36 -1.30
CA SER A 190 6.08 0.50 -0.20
C SER A 190 7.40 0.06 0.45
N ARG A 191 8.12 1.01 1.05
CA ARG A 191 9.41 0.80 1.72
C ARG A 191 9.46 1.56 3.03
N GLN A 192 10.15 0.99 4.01
CA GLN A 192 10.40 1.63 5.30
C GLN A 192 11.90 1.88 5.37
N GLU A 193 12.30 3.15 5.40
CA GLU A 193 13.69 3.58 5.31
C GLU A 193 14.00 4.54 6.47
N ASP A 194 14.93 4.17 7.35
CA ASP A 194 15.22 4.96 8.56
C ASP A 194 15.80 6.34 8.26
N ASP A 195 16.51 6.48 7.13
CA ASP A 195 17.05 7.75 6.63
C ASP A 195 16.07 8.51 5.72
N GLY A 196 14.88 7.95 5.47
CA GLY A 196 13.80 8.55 4.68
C GLY A 196 14.02 8.52 3.16
N VAL A 197 15.05 7.83 2.64
CA VAL A 197 15.34 7.82 1.20
C VAL A 197 15.49 6.40 0.65
N TYR A 198 14.65 6.03 -0.31
CA TYR A 198 14.80 4.79 -1.06
C TYR A 198 15.35 5.05 -2.46
N SER A 199 16.46 4.40 -2.82
CA SER A 199 17.01 4.41 -4.19
C SER A 199 16.68 3.13 -4.95
N SER A 200 16.02 3.27 -6.09
CA SER A 200 15.57 2.15 -6.93
C SER A 200 16.36 2.07 -8.24
N SER A 201 16.96 0.91 -8.55
CA SER A 201 17.72 0.69 -9.79
C SER A 201 16.98 -0.05 -10.91
N GLY A 202 15.68 -0.38 -10.77
CA GLY A 202 14.97 -1.11 -11.82
C GLY A 202 13.53 -1.54 -11.53
N LEU A 203 12.60 -0.59 -11.45
CA LEU A 203 11.16 -0.93 -11.43
C LEU A 203 10.63 -1.09 -12.87
N LYS A 204 10.13 -2.29 -13.20
CA LYS A 204 9.50 -2.59 -14.50
C LYS A 204 8.08 -2.00 -14.67
N GLN A 205 7.44 -1.56 -13.59
CA GLN A 205 6.13 -0.93 -13.62
C GLN A 205 6.13 0.25 -12.64
N ILE A 206 6.27 1.46 -13.18
CA ILE A 206 6.22 2.71 -12.43
C ILE A 206 4.92 3.43 -12.83
N PRO A 207 4.11 3.92 -11.87
CA PRO A 207 2.91 4.69 -12.17
C PRO A 207 3.30 6.10 -12.63
N ILE A 208 3.79 6.24 -13.88
CA ILE A 208 4.49 7.44 -14.38
C ILE A 208 3.73 8.74 -14.08
N LYS A 209 2.42 8.78 -14.35
CA LYS A 209 1.58 9.97 -14.13
C LYS A 209 1.36 10.35 -12.65
N TRP A 210 1.68 9.47 -11.70
CA TRP A 210 1.60 9.74 -10.27
C TRP A 210 2.96 9.97 -9.63
N THR A 211 4.05 9.68 -10.35
CA THR A 211 5.39 9.64 -9.78
C THR A 211 6.09 10.98 -9.95
N ALA A 212 6.75 11.45 -8.89
CA ALA A 212 7.51 12.69 -8.90
C ALA A 212 8.72 12.66 -9.87
N PRO A 213 9.17 13.80 -10.41
CA PRO A 213 10.27 13.86 -11.38
C PRO A 213 11.57 13.24 -10.87
N GLU A 214 11.96 13.51 -9.63
CA GLU A 214 13.19 12.98 -9.02
C GLU A 214 13.14 11.46 -8.84
N ALA A 215 11.96 10.91 -8.57
CA ALA A 215 11.74 9.47 -8.49
C ALA A 215 11.79 8.80 -9.87
N LEU A 216 11.29 9.47 -10.92
CA LEU A 216 11.35 8.98 -12.30
C LEU A 216 12.73 9.08 -12.94
N ASN A 217 13.47 10.14 -12.63
CA ASN A 217 14.76 10.45 -13.26
C ASN A 217 15.91 9.74 -12.55
N TYR A 218 15.88 9.72 -11.22
CA TYR A 218 17.00 9.28 -10.39
C TYR A 218 16.65 8.09 -9.50
N GLY A 219 15.40 7.58 -9.57
CA GLY A 219 14.96 6.49 -8.70
C GLY A 219 14.90 6.86 -7.22
N ARG A 220 14.90 8.15 -6.89
CA ARG A 220 14.90 8.69 -5.52
C ARG A 220 13.47 8.83 -5.01
N TYR A 221 13.04 7.90 -4.17
CA TYR A 221 11.73 7.92 -3.53
C TYR A 221 11.87 8.39 -2.08
N THR A 222 10.98 9.29 -1.66
CA THR A 222 10.90 9.87 -0.31
C THR A 222 9.44 10.23 0.03
N SER A 223 9.16 10.67 1.26
CA SER A 223 7.83 11.19 1.62
C SER A 223 7.39 12.37 0.74
N GLU A 224 8.32 13.25 0.33
CA GLU A 224 8.05 14.35 -0.59
C GLU A 224 7.67 13.85 -2.00
N SER A 225 8.18 12.70 -2.42
CA SER A 225 7.74 12.07 -3.67
C SER A 225 6.32 11.52 -3.56
N ASP A 226 5.89 11.05 -2.38
CA ASP A 226 4.49 10.69 -2.15
C ASP A 226 3.59 11.94 -2.04
N VAL A 227 4.10 13.08 -1.57
CA VAL A 227 3.36 14.35 -1.57
C VAL A 227 3.00 14.77 -3.00
N TRP A 228 3.90 14.55 -3.97
CA TRP A 228 3.57 14.73 -5.39
C TRP A 228 2.40 13.85 -5.81
N SER A 229 2.47 12.54 -5.50
CA SER A 229 1.40 11.58 -5.78
C SER A 229 0.09 11.98 -5.11
N PHE A 230 0.14 12.55 -3.91
CA PHE A 230 -1.03 13.09 -3.22
C PHE A 230 -1.65 14.27 -3.95
N GLY A 231 -0.85 15.17 -4.53
CA GLY A 231 -1.35 16.22 -5.42
C GLY A 231 -2.11 15.65 -6.62
N ILE A 232 -1.62 14.56 -7.20
CA ILE A 232 -2.33 13.85 -8.29
C ILE A 232 -3.62 13.19 -7.77
N LEU A 233 -3.61 12.57 -6.60
CA LEU A 233 -4.81 12.01 -5.95
C LEU A 233 -5.86 13.09 -5.68
N LEU A 234 -5.47 14.28 -5.24
CA LEU A 234 -6.37 15.43 -5.12
C LEU A 234 -6.98 15.78 -6.48
N TRP A 235 -6.16 15.85 -7.54
CA TRP A 235 -6.66 16.13 -8.88
C TRP A 235 -7.65 15.06 -9.37
N GLU A 236 -7.36 13.77 -9.15
CA GLU A 236 -8.31 12.68 -9.41
C GLU A 236 -9.62 12.85 -8.62
N THR A 237 -9.52 13.22 -7.35
CA THR A 237 -10.68 13.42 -6.46
C THR A 237 -11.59 14.52 -6.99
N PHE A 238 -11.04 15.70 -7.29
CA PHE A 238 -11.82 16.88 -7.69
C PHE A 238 -12.19 16.88 -9.18
N SER A 239 -11.56 16.04 -9.99
CA SER A 239 -12.00 15.74 -11.36
C SER A 239 -13.00 14.58 -11.45
N LEU A 240 -13.38 13.98 -10.31
CA LEU A 240 -14.31 12.85 -10.24
C LEU A 240 -13.79 11.62 -11.00
N GLY A 241 -12.48 11.35 -10.90
CA GLY A 241 -11.83 10.16 -11.42
C GLY A 241 -11.42 10.24 -12.88
N VAL A 242 -11.22 11.44 -13.43
CA VAL A 242 -10.60 11.60 -14.75
C VAL A 242 -9.15 11.11 -14.72
N CYS A 243 -8.69 10.51 -15.81
CA CYS A 243 -7.29 10.10 -15.92
C CYS A 243 -6.37 11.33 -15.91
N PRO A 244 -5.34 11.39 -15.03
CA PRO A 244 -4.39 12.50 -15.01
C PRO A 244 -3.71 12.72 -16.36
N TYR A 245 -3.38 13.98 -16.66
CA TYR A 245 -2.80 14.40 -17.93
C TYR A 245 -3.65 13.91 -19.13
N PRO A 246 -4.92 14.37 -19.23
CA PRO A 246 -5.83 13.90 -20.26
C PRO A 246 -5.27 14.18 -21.66
N GLY A 247 -5.38 13.19 -22.55
CA GLY A 247 -4.84 13.27 -23.91
C GLY A 247 -3.32 13.06 -24.03
N MET A 248 -2.59 12.91 -22.92
CA MET A 248 -1.14 12.66 -22.93
C MET A 248 -0.81 11.20 -22.67
N THR A 249 0.15 10.65 -23.42
CA THR A 249 0.83 9.39 -23.08
C THR A 249 1.72 9.57 -21.84
N ASN A 250 2.21 8.48 -21.25
CA ASN A 250 3.14 8.55 -20.13
C ASN A 250 4.42 9.31 -20.47
N GLN A 251 4.96 9.12 -21.68
CA GLN A 251 6.15 9.83 -22.14
C GLN A 251 5.88 11.34 -22.28
N GLN A 252 4.78 11.70 -22.94
CA GLN A 252 4.40 13.11 -23.11
C GLN A 252 4.16 13.80 -21.77
N ALA A 253 3.46 13.14 -20.82
CA ALA A 253 3.23 13.69 -19.50
C ALA A 253 4.56 13.97 -18.75
N ARG A 254 5.51 13.01 -18.80
CA ARG A 254 6.85 13.18 -18.23
C ARG A 254 7.57 14.38 -18.85
N GLU A 255 7.64 14.46 -20.18
CA GLU A 255 8.32 15.55 -20.89
C GLU A 255 7.70 16.92 -20.59
N GLN A 256 6.38 17.00 -20.48
CA GLN A 256 5.69 18.26 -20.15
C GLN A 256 5.97 18.68 -18.70
N VAL A 257 5.95 17.74 -17.76
CA VAL A 257 6.28 18.00 -16.35
C VAL A 257 7.70 18.56 -16.19
N GLU A 258 8.68 18.02 -16.93
CA GLU A 258 10.05 18.55 -16.98
C GLU A 258 10.12 19.97 -17.56
N LYS A 259 9.25 20.30 -18.53
CA LYS A 259 9.12 21.67 -19.08
C LYS A 259 8.37 22.63 -18.15
N GLY A 260 8.01 22.19 -16.94
CA GLY A 260 7.31 23.01 -15.95
C GLY A 260 5.79 22.97 -16.04
N TYR A 261 5.21 22.17 -16.94
CA TYR A 261 3.75 22.03 -17.00
C TYR A 261 3.19 21.40 -15.72
N ARG A 262 2.06 21.92 -15.26
CA ARG A 262 1.22 21.35 -14.21
C ARG A 262 -0.23 21.35 -14.67
N MET A 263 -1.01 20.36 -14.24
CA MET A 263 -2.41 20.25 -14.63
C MET A 263 -3.21 21.47 -14.16
N SER A 264 -4.14 21.93 -14.99
CA SER A 264 -5.11 22.96 -14.62
C SER A 264 -6.07 22.45 -13.53
N ALA A 265 -6.67 23.39 -12.79
CA ALA A 265 -7.69 23.06 -11.80
C ALA A 265 -8.87 22.30 -12.46
N PRO A 266 -9.35 21.20 -11.86
CA PRO A 266 -10.59 20.57 -12.28
C PRO A 266 -11.77 21.54 -12.21
N GLN A 267 -12.79 21.32 -13.03
CA GLN A 267 -14.00 22.14 -13.03
C GLN A 267 -14.65 22.11 -11.63
N LYS A 268 -15.03 23.27 -11.09
CA LYS A 268 -15.64 23.43 -9.74
C LYS A 268 -14.71 23.04 -8.57
N CYS A 269 -13.42 22.83 -8.80
CA CYS A 269 -12.44 22.66 -7.73
C CYS A 269 -12.31 23.97 -6.92
N PRO A 270 -12.40 23.94 -5.58
CA PRO A 270 -12.14 25.11 -4.76
C PRO A 270 -10.70 25.61 -4.94
N GLU A 271 -10.52 26.93 -5.02
CA GLU A 271 -9.21 27.56 -5.21
C GLU A 271 -8.21 27.17 -4.10
N GLU A 272 -8.66 27.09 -2.85
CA GLU A 272 -7.81 26.66 -1.71
C GLU A 272 -7.27 25.24 -1.90
N ILE A 273 -8.06 24.34 -2.51
CA ILE A 273 -7.64 22.97 -2.81
C ILE A 273 -6.62 22.97 -3.94
N TYR A 274 -6.86 23.73 -5.01
CA TYR A 274 -5.92 23.79 -6.12
C TYR A 274 -4.56 24.35 -5.71
N LYS A 275 -4.53 25.35 -4.80
CA LYS A 275 -3.29 25.86 -4.21
C LYS A 275 -2.50 24.79 -3.43
N ILE A 276 -3.19 23.85 -2.77
CA ILE A 276 -2.52 22.68 -2.18
C ILE A 276 -1.91 21.81 -3.27
N MET A 277 -2.65 21.49 -4.34
CA MET A 277 -2.15 20.69 -5.46
C MET A 277 -0.88 21.31 -6.08
N GLN A 278 -0.89 22.62 -6.34
CA GLN A 278 0.24 23.33 -6.93
C GLN A 278 1.51 23.22 -6.06
N ARG A 279 1.38 23.38 -4.73
CA ARG A 279 2.52 23.19 -3.81
C ARG A 279 2.99 21.74 -3.72
N CYS A 280 2.07 20.76 -3.78
CA CYS A 280 2.44 19.36 -3.88
C CYS A 280 3.29 19.05 -5.13
N TRP A 281 3.08 19.82 -6.21
CA TRP A 281 3.81 19.66 -7.47
C TRP A 281 4.97 20.64 -7.66
N ASP A 282 5.51 21.23 -6.58
CA ASP A 282 6.78 21.93 -6.68
C ASP A 282 7.85 20.97 -7.24
N TYR A 283 8.64 21.46 -8.19
CA TYR A 283 9.67 20.65 -8.83
C TYR A 283 10.72 20.21 -7.80
N LYS A 284 11.09 21.10 -6.88
CA LYS A 284 12.04 20.80 -5.81
C LYS A 284 11.32 20.08 -4.66
N PRO A 285 11.73 18.84 -4.31
CA PRO A 285 11.08 18.07 -3.25
C PRO A 285 11.02 18.82 -1.92
N GLU A 286 12.08 19.53 -1.56
CA GLU A 286 12.22 20.27 -0.30
C GLU A 286 11.25 21.45 -0.14
N ASN A 287 10.65 21.92 -1.24
CA ASN A 287 9.64 22.98 -1.22
C ASN A 287 8.22 22.46 -1.02
N ARG A 288 8.02 21.13 -1.11
CA ARG A 288 6.71 20.51 -0.99
C ARG A 288 6.30 20.49 0.49
N PRO A 289 5.00 20.71 0.80
CA PRO A 289 4.54 20.71 2.18
C PRO A 289 4.55 19.31 2.78
N LYS A 290 4.66 19.21 4.10
CA LYS A 290 4.54 17.92 4.80
C LYS A 290 3.09 17.45 4.84
N PHE A 291 2.87 16.14 4.97
CA PHE A 291 1.51 15.61 5.07
C PHE A 291 0.75 16.15 6.28
N SER A 292 1.43 16.37 7.40
CA SER A 292 0.83 16.98 8.60
C SER A 292 0.34 18.43 8.37
N GLU A 293 0.99 19.19 7.48
CA GLU A 293 0.57 20.55 7.11
C GLU A 293 -0.65 20.49 6.19
N ILE A 294 -0.59 19.65 5.15
CA ILE A 294 -1.71 19.39 4.23
C ILE A 294 -2.96 18.96 5.01
N GLN A 295 -2.82 18.04 5.97
CA GLN A 295 -3.92 17.57 6.81
C GLN A 295 -4.58 18.70 7.60
N LYS A 296 -3.79 19.60 8.21
CA LYS A 296 -4.30 20.75 8.96
C LYS A 296 -5.05 21.74 8.06
N GLU A 297 -4.52 21.97 6.86
CA GLU A 297 -5.16 22.84 5.87
C GLU A 297 -6.49 22.25 5.38
N LEU A 298 -6.52 20.98 4.99
CA LEU A 298 -7.75 20.29 4.58
C LEU A 298 -8.80 20.25 5.69
N SER A 299 -8.37 20.07 6.95
CA SER A 299 -9.26 20.14 8.11
C SER A 299 -9.89 21.52 8.26
N SER A 300 -9.12 22.58 8.04
CA SER A 300 -9.62 23.97 8.06
C SER A 300 -10.58 24.24 6.92
N ILE A 301 -10.28 23.79 5.70
CA ILE A 301 -11.17 23.92 4.52
C ILE A 301 -12.49 23.17 4.77
N LYS A 302 -12.44 21.94 5.31
CA LYS A 302 -13.63 21.14 5.62
C LYS A 302 -14.59 21.86 6.56
N LYS A 303 -14.06 22.61 7.54
CA LYS A 303 -14.86 23.42 8.47
C LYS A 303 -15.56 24.60 7.77
N LYS A 304 -14.92 25.22 6.76
CA LYS A 304 -15.51 26.32 5.98
C LYS A 304 -16.62 25.87 5.02
N VAL A 305 -16.51 24.64 4.50
CA VAL A 305 -17.49 24.04 3.57
C VAL A 305 -18.62 23.32 4.33
N THR A 306 -18.65 23.42 5.66
CA THR A 306 -19.71 22.87 6.53
C THR A 306 -20.74 23.92 6.86
#